data_AF-A0A9Q9V061-F1
#
_entry.id   AF-A0A9Q9V061-F1
#
_cell.length_a   1.000
_cell.length_b   1.000
_cell.length_c   1.000
_cell.angle_alpha   90.00
_cell.angle_beta   90.00
_cell.angle_gamma   90.00
#
_symmetry.space_group_name_H-M   'P 1'
#
loop_
_entity.id
_entity.type
_entity.pdbx_description
1 polymer ?
#
loop_
_entity_poly.entity_id
_entity_poly.type
_entity_poly.pdbx_seq_one_letter_code
_entity_poly.pdbx_strand_id
1 'polypeptide(L)'
;MSEELAKQLSNYKAQLQQVEAALSTDPDNEDLLKLQKDLQEVIELTKDLLTSQPVEGATSTKSSEAVAPSRSWRVGDHCLATWTQDGQVYEAEIEEIDTENGTAAVTFAGYGNAEVMPLHVLKPVEEGRSREEDGGKPKSKKELLAEQREYKKKKAQKKVQRMKELEQEREDQKSKWQQFNNKAYSKNKKGQVKRSIFASPESVNGKVGVGTCGIADKPMTQYNDTSKYNVRHLMPQ
;
A
#
# COMPACT_ATOMS: atom_id res chain seq x y z
N MET A 1 9.71 -13.72 -35.28
CA MET A 1 9.07 -13.00 -34.16
C MET A 1 9.45 -11.53 -34.15
N SER A 2 10.74 -11.18 -34.21
CA SER A 2 11.22 -9.79 -34.37
C SER A 2 10.67 -9.06 -35.60
N GLU A 3 10.64 -9.71 -36.77
CA GLU A 3 10.13 -9.11 -38.01
C GLU A 3 8.64 -8.76 -37.96
N GLU A 4 7.84 -9.58 -37.27
CA GLU A 4 6.40 -9.33 -37.10
C GLU A 4 6.16 -8.14 -36.18
N LEU A 5 6.92 -8.09 -35.09
CA LEU A 5 6.87 -7.00 -34.11
C LEU A 5 7.32 -5.66 -34.71
N ALA A 6 8.31 -5.69 -35.62
CA ALA A 6 8.74 -4.51 -36.38
C ALA A 6 7.66 -4.00 -37.36
N LYS A 7 6.92 -4.90 -38.03
CA LYS A 7 5.77 -4.53 -38.88
C LYS A 7 4.64 -3.92 -38.05
N GLN A 8 4.35 -4.50 -36.89
CA GLN A 8 3.35 -3.96 -35.95
C GLN A 8 3.74 -2.55 -35.47
N LEU A 9 5.00 -2.35 -35.11
CA LEU A 9 5.55 -1.03 -34.73
C LEU A 9 5.36 0.00 -35.85
N SER A 10 5.64 -0.39 -37.10
CA SER A 10 5.41 0.49 -38.26
C SER A 10 3.93 0.86 -38.43
N ASN A 11 3.01 -0.08 -38.22
CA ASN A 11 1.57 0.18 -38.29
C ASN A 11 1.10 1.12 -37.17
N TYR A 12 1.54 0.90 -35.93
CA TYR A 12 1.19 1.78 -34.81
C TYR A 12 1.72 3.21 -35.00
N LYS A 13 2.92 3.36 -35.54
CA LYS A 13 3.46 4.68 -35.93
C LYS A 13 2.60 5.39 -36.98
N ALA A 14 2.14 4.66 -37.99
CA ALA A 14 1.26 5.23 -39.02
C ALA A 14 -0.09 5.66 -38.44
N GLN A 15 -0.67 4.87 -37.52
CA GLN A 15 -1.90 5.22 -36.81
C GLN A 15 -1.72 6.46 -35.95
N LEU A 16 -0.62 6.55 -35.21
CA LEU A 16 -0.29 7.72 -34.39
C LEU A 16 -0.19 8.99 -35.24
N GLN A 17 0.47 8.93 -36.39
CA GLN A 17 0.55 10.06 -37.31
C GLN A 17 -0.83 10.51 -37.80
N GLN A 18 -1.75 9.57 -38.05
CA GLN A 18 -3.12 9.89 -38.45
C GLN A 18 -3.91 10.55 -37.32
N VAL A 19 -3.73 10.10 -36.08
CA VAL A 19 -4.33 10.71 -34.89
C VAL A 19 -3.76 12.10 -34.64
N GLU A 20 -2.46 12.32 -34.84
CA GLU A 20 -1.82 13.63 -34.73
C GLU A 20 -2.30 14.61 -35.80
N ALA A 21 -2.54 14.13 -37.03
CA ALA A 21 -3.14 14.95 -38.08
C ALA A 21 -4.59 15.34 -37.73
N ALA A 22 -5.36 14.44 -37.14
CA ALA A 22 -6.71 14.73 -36.64
C ALA A 22 -6.68 15.72 -35.46
N LEU A 23 -5.73 15.57 -34.53
CA LEU A 23 -5.51 16.51 -33.42
C LEU A 23 -5.03 17.89 -33.90
N SER A 24 -4.33 17.97 -35.02
CA SER A 24 -3.98 19.26 -35.63
C SER A 24 -5.20 20.01 -36.17
N THR A 25 -6.30 19.30 -36.44
CA THR A 25 -7.56 19.89 -36.89
C THR A 25 -8.46 20.22 -35.70
N ASP A 26 -8.55 19.30 -34.73
CA ASP A 26 -9.36 19.41 -33.50
C ASP A 26 -8.50 19.15 -32.24
N PRO A 27 -7.76 20.16 -31.74
CA PRO A 27 -6.80 19.98 -30.65
C PRO A 27 -7.43 19.72 -29.27
N ASP A 28 -8.70 20.09 -29.09
CA ASP A 28 -9.42 19.94 -27.81
C ASP A 28 -10.15 18.60 -27.67
N ASN A 29 -9.98 17.68 -28.64
CA ASN A 29 -10.64 16.38 -28.60
C ASN A 29 -9.95 15.44 -27.59
N GLU A 30 -10.55 15.29 -26.41
CA GLU A 30 -10.04 14.47 -25.31
C GLU A 30 -9.84 12.99 -25.70
N ASP A 31 -10.68 12.45 -26.58
CA ASP A 31 -10.59 11.04 -27.00
C ASP A 31 -9.39 10.80 -27.91
N LEU A 32 -9.07 11.74 -28.80
CA LEU A 32 -7.88 11.67 -29.64
C LEU A 32 -6.60 11.88 -28.82
N LEU A 33 -6.62 12.73 -27.79
CA LEU A 33 -5.49 12.91 -26.88
C LEU A 33 -5.21 11.66 -26.04
N LYS A 34 -6.25 10.94 -25.59
CA LYS A 34 -6.10 9.64 -24.93
C LYS A 34 -5.53 8.60 -25.89
N LEU A 35 -6.11 8.49 -27.09
CA LEU A 35 -5.65 7.55 -28.10
C LEU A 35 -4.19 7.80 -28.53
N GLN A 36 -3.78 9.08 -28.62
CA GLN A 36 -2.40 9.45 -28.89
C GLN A 36 -1.46 8.89 -27.80
N LYS A 37 -1.78 9.10 -26.52
CA LYS A 37 -0.99 8.59 -25.39
C LYS A 37 -0.94 7.07 -25.38
N ASP A 38 -2.08 6.41 -25.51
CA ASP A 38 -2.17 4.95 -25.54
C ASP A 38 -1.32 4.37 -26.69
N LEU A 39 -1.36 4.97 -27.88
CA LEU A 39 -0.53 4.55 -29.02
C LEU A 39 0.97 4.81 -28.78
N GLN A 40 1.34 5.91 -28.10
CA GLN A 40 2.73 6.17 -27.72
C GLN A 40 3.25 5.09 -26.77
N GLU A 41 2.48 4.71 -25.75
CA GLU A 41 2.82 3.65 -24.79
C GLU A 41 2.97 2.29 -25.50
N VAL A 42 2.04 1.93 -26.39
CA VAL A 42 2.14 0.67 -27.16
C VAL A 42 3.40 0.65 -28.02
N ILE A 43 3.74 1.76 -28.69
CA ILE A 43 4.96 1.86 -29.50
C ILE A 43 6.21 1.71 -28.62
N GLU A 44 6.23 2.30 -27.43
CA GLU A 44 7.35 2.20 -26.50
C GLU A 44 7.53 0.78 -25.98
N LEU A 45 6.47 0.14 -25.49
CA LEU A 45 6.51 -1.27 -25.08
C LEU A 45 6.95 -2.19 -26.22
N THR A 46 6.49 -1.92 -27.44
CA THR A 46 6.88 -2.69 -28.63
C THR A 46 8.36 -2.48 -28.97
N LYS A 47 8.89 -1.25 -28.85
CA LYS A 47 10.33 -0.97 -29.02
C LYS A 47 11.16 -1.66 -27.95
N ASP A 48 10.71 -1.68 -26.71
CA ASP A 48 11.39 -2.34 -25.61
C ASP A 48 11.38 -3.86 -25.77
N LEU A 49 10.28 -4.45 -26.23
CA LEU A 49 10.21 -5.87 -26.59
C LEU A 49 11.12 -6.23 -27.76
N LEU A 50 11.29 -5.32 -28.73
CA LEU A 50 12.23 -5.50 -29.83
C LEU A 50 13.69 -5.38 -29.37
N THR A 51 13.95 -4.48 -28.41
CA THR A 51 15.29 -4.21 -27.84
C THR A 51 15.71 -5.27 -26.82
N SER A 52 14.76 -5.83 -26.07
CA SER A 52 14.99 -6.87 -25.07
C SER A 52 15.03 -8.28 -25.65
N GLN A 53 14.72 -8.47 -26.94
CA GLN A 53 15.06 -9.71 -27.62
C GLN A 53 16.58 -9.81 -27.78
N PRO A 54 17.25 -10.82 -27.20
CA PRO A 54 18.67 -11.00 -27.36
C PRO A 54 18.92 -11.52 -28.78
N VAL A 55 19.22 -10.59 -29.69
CA VAL A 55 20.05 -10.90 -30.85
C VAL A 55 21.49 -10.85 -30.37
N GLU A 56 22.08 -12.03 -30.26
CA GLU A 56 23.52 -12.23 -30.28
C GLU A 56 24.13 -11.40 -31.42
N GLY A 57 24.84 -10.33 -31.07
CA GLY A 57 25.72 -9.61 -31.99
C GLY A 57 25.53 -8.08 -32.07
N ALA A 58 26.60 -7.39 -31.66
CA ALA A 58 27.02 -6.04 -32.05
C ALA A 58 26.55 -4.82 -31.21
N THR A 59 27.34 -4.55 -30.16
CA THR A 59 28.13 -3.31 -29.92
C THR A 59 27.51 -1.91 -30.14
N SER A 60 27.60 -1.12 -29.05
CA SER A 60 28.01 0.31 -28.95
C SER A 60 26.91 1.40 -29.00
N THR A 61 26.51 1.94 -27.83
CA THR A 61 27.00 3.17 -27.11
C THR A 61 26.23 4.45 -27.49
N LYS A 62 25.64 5.26 -26.61
CA LYS A 62 26.13 6.17 -25.51
C LYS A 62 24.87 6.73 -24.81
N SER A 63 24.79 7.20 -23.55
CA SER A 63 25.63 7.98 -22.61
C SER A 63 24.93 7.92 -21.22
N SER A 64 25.52 8.12 -20.03
CA SER A 64 26.58 9.03 -19.57
C SER A 64 27.08 8.62 -18.16
N GLU A 65 28.39 8.74 -17.97
CA GLU A 65 29.13 9.06 -16.73
C GLU A 65 28.70 8.46 -15.37
N ALA A 66 29.43 7.43 -14.96
CA ALA A 66 30.25 7.50 -13.75
C ALA A 66 31.52 6.65 -13.98
N VAL A 67 32.68 7.31 -13.95
CA VAL A 67 33.99 6.65 -14.00
C VAL A 67 34.17 5.90 -12.68
N ALA A 68 34.07 4.57 -12.72
CA ALA A 68 34.51 3.67 -11.65
C ALA A 68 35.61 2.77 -12.22
N PRO A 69 36.63 2.44 -11.41
CA PRO A 69 37.90 1.89 -11.89
C PRO A 69 37.67 0.57 -12.61
N SER A 70 38.47 0.29 -13.63
CA SER A 70 38.57 -1.00 -14.30
C SER A 70 39.12 -2.05 -13.31
N ARG A 71 38.30 -2.43 -12.33
CA ARG A 71 38.59 -3.50 -11.38
C ARG A 71 38.27 -4.81 -12.09
N SER A 72 39.27 -5.67 -12.19
CA SER A 72 39.09 -7.04 -12.67
C SER A 72 38.38 -7.84 -11.59
N TRP A 73 37.11 -8.14 -11.79
CA TRP A 73 36.33 -8.99 -10.91
C TRP A 73 36.86 -10.42 -10.88
N ARG A 74 36.84 -11.05 -9.70
CA ARG A 74 37.13 -12.48 -9.49
C ARG A 74 36.01 -13.15 -8.71
N VAL A 75 35.91 -14.47 -8.86
CA VAL A 75 35.03 -15.30 -8.03
C VAL A 75 35.42 -15.10 -6.55
N GLY A 76 34.41 -14.82 -5.72
CA GLY A 76 34.52 -14.47 -4.31
C GLY A 76 34.60 -12.97 -4.01
N ASP A 77 34.72 -12.11 -5.03
CA ASP A 77 34.71 -10.65 -4.80
C ASP A 77 33.32 -10.18 -4.37
N HIS A 78 33.28 -9.22 -3.45
CA HIS A 78 32.03 -8.58 -3.02
C HIS A 78 31.72 -7.39 -3.93
N CYS A 79 30.47 -7.32 -4.37
CA CYS A 79 29.97 -6.33 -5.32
C CYS A 79 28.61 -5.79 -4.87
N LEU A 80 28.23 -4.67 -5.45
CA LEU A 80 26.89 -4.09 -5.34
C LEU A 80 26.16 -4.37 -6.65
N ALA A 81 25.09 -5.15 -6.59
CA ALA A 81 24.28 -5.58 -7.74
C ALA A 81 22.85 -5.07 -7.61
N THR A 82 22.22 -4.73 -8.73
CA THR A 82 20.82 -4.29 -8.76
C THR A 82 19.90 -5.52 -8.80
N TRP A 83 19.00 -5.66 -7.83
CA TRP A 83 18.04 -6.76 -7.81
C TRP A 83 16.87 -6.48 -8.75
N THR A 84 16.59 -7.39 -9.68
CA THR A 84 15.57 -7.19 -10.73
C THR A 84 14.15 -7.06 -10.23
N GLN A 85 13.84 -7.59 -9.04
CA GLN A 85 12.49 -7.52 -8.49
C GLN A 85 12.08 -6.09 -8.09
N ASP A 86 13.01 -5.32 -7.50
CA ASP A 86 12.73 -4.01 -6.92
C ASP A 86 13.57 -2.87 -7.55
N GLY A 87 14.54 -3.19 -8.41
CA GLY A 87 15.46 -2.23 -9.01
C GLY A 87 16.43 -1.58 -8.01
N GLN A 88 16.53 -2.11 -6.79
CA GLN A 88 17.39 -1.59 -5.74
C GLN A 88 18.75 -2.30 -5.72
N VAL A 89 19.79 -1.59 -5.29
CA VAL A 89 21.16 -2.12 -5.25
C VAL A 89 21.42 -2.76 -3.88
N TYR A 90 21.86 -4.01 -3.90
CA TYR A 90 22.17 -4.81 -2.73
C TYR A 90 23.59 -5.36 -2.81
N GLU A 91 24.14 -5.69 -1.64
CA GLU A 91 25.42 -6.37 -1.53
C GLU A 91 25.29 -7.83 -1.98
N ALA A 92 26.22 -8.25 -2.83
CA ALA A 92 26.25 -9.59 -3.40
C ALA A 92 27.69 -10.09 -3.54
N GLU A 93 27.86 -11.40 -3.49
CA GLU A 93 29.14 -12.08 -3.69
C GLU A 93 29.18 -12.72 -5.08
N ILE A 94 30.28 -12.59 -5.80
CA ILE A 94 30.44 -13.21 -7.12
C ILE A 94 30.71 -14.70 -6.95
N GLU A 95 29.81 -15.54 -7.45
CA GLU A 95 29.91 -17.00 -7.36
C GLU A 95 30.58 -17.61 -8.61
N GLU A 96 30.26 -17.07 -9.78
CA GLU A 96 30.82 -17.54 -11.06
C GLU A 96 30.99 -16.36 -12.03
N ILE A 97 32.03 -16.42 -12.88
CA ILE A 97 32.30 -15.41 -13.90
C ILE A 97 32.45 -16.09 -15.26
N ASP A 98 31.59 -15.72 -16.18
CA ASP A 98 31.67 -16.10 -17.59
C ASP A 98 32.49 -15.04 -18.34
N THR A 99 33.80 -15.28 -18.49
CA THR A 99 34.68 -14.35 -19.22
C THR A 99 34.37 -14.27 -20.71
N GLU A 100 33.72 -15.28 -21.28
CA GLU A 100 33.32 -15.31 -22.69
C GLU A 100 32.15 -14.35 -22.97
N ASN A 101 31.15 -14.34 -22.09
CA ASN A 101 29.94 -13.52 -22.22
C ASN A 101 30.03 -12.19 -21.47
N GLY A 102 31.03 -12.02 -20.59
CA GLY A 102 31.17 -10.82 -19.75
C GLY A 102 30.09 -10.72 -18.67
N THR A 103 29.54 -11.86 -18.23
CA THR A 103 28.51 -11.98 -17.20
C THR A 103 29.07 -12.64 -15.95
N ALA A 104 28.44 -12.39 -14.81
CA ALA A 104 28.75 -13.04 -13.55
C ALA A 104 27.46 -13.47 -12.85
N ALA A 105 27.48 -14.66 -12.25
CA ALA A 105 26.47 -15.09 -11.31
C ALA A 105 26.83 -14.52 -9.93
N VAL A 106 25.93 -13.73 -9.36
CA VAL A 106 26.12 -13.08 -8.06
C VAL A 106 25.04 -13.53 -7.09
N THR A 107 25.42 -13.80 -5.86
CA THR A 107 24.52 -14.26 -4.80
C THR A 107 24.32 -13.14 -3.78
N PHE A 108 23.07 -12.70 -3.59
CA PHE A 108 22.75 -11.57 -2.72
C PHE A 108 22.89 -11.93 -1.24
N ALA A 109 23.64 -11.09 -0.51
CA ALA A 109 23.89 -11.27 0.91
C ALA A 109 22.58 -11.16 1.73
N GLY A 110 22.30 -12.18 2.54
CA GLY A 110 21.14 -12.23 3.44
C GLY A 110 19.89 -12.91 2.88
N TYR A 111 19.79 -13.08 1.57
CA TYR A 111 18.65 -13.73 0.90
C TYR A 111 19.02 -15.06 0.24
N GLY A 112 20.27 -15.22 -0.20
CA GLY A 112 20.78 -16.46 -0.79
C GLY A 112 20.25 -16.76 -2.19
N ASN A 113 19.61 -15.79 -2.84
CA ASN A 113 19.25 -15.86 -4.25
C ASN A 113 20.46 -15.50 -5.13
N ALA A 114 20.70 -16.32 -6.15
CA ALA A 114 21.70 -16.08 -7.19
C ALA A 114 21.04 -15.46 -8.43
N GLU A 115 21.71 -14.49 -9.04
CA GLU A 115 21.24 -13.81 -10.24
C GLU A 115 22.41 -13.57 -11.21
N VAL A 116 22.17 -13.80 -12.51
CA VAL A 116 23.17 -13.57 -13.56
C VAL A 116 23.10 -12.12 -14.02
N MET A 117 24.19 -11.39 -13.83
CA MET A 117 24.29 -9.96 -14.12
C MET A 117 25.52 -9.66 -14.98
N PRO A 118 25.48 -8.65 -15.86
CA PRO A 118 26.65 -8.23 -16.61
C PRO A 118 27.71 -7.61 -15.69
N LEU A 119 28.98 -7.93 -15.91
CA LEU A 119 30.11 -7.42 -15.10
C LEU A 119 30.20 -5.89 -15.07
N HIS A 120 29.69 -5.22 -16.11
CA HIS A 120 29.71 -3.75 -16.23
C HIS A 120 28.62 -3.06 -15.38
N VAL A 121 27.60 -3.79 -14.93
CA VAL A 121 26.54 -3.26 -14.06
C VAL A 121 26.93 -3.37 -12.58
N LEU A 122 27.83 -4.30 -12.26
CA LEU A 122 28.34 -4.50 -10.90
C LEU A 122 29.14 -3.29 -10.45
N LYS A 123 28.82 -2.80 -9.26
CA LYS A 123 29.55 -1.70 -8.62
C LYS A 123 30.52 -2.26 -7.58
N PRO A 124 31.74 -1.70 -7.46
CA PRO A 124 32.63 -2.04 -6.36
C PRO A 124 31.93 -1.75 -5.03
N VAL A 125 32.05 -2.69 -4.08
CA VAL A 125 31.81 -2.35 -2.68
C VAL A 125 32.90 -1.36 -2.30
N GLU A 126 32.53 -0.12 -1.95
CA GLU A 126 33.48 0.86 -1.46
C GLU A 126 34.15 0.29 -0.20
N GLU A 127 35.35 -0.29 -0.35
CA GLU A 127 36.23 -0.72 0.74
C GLU A 127 36.77 0.48 1.57
N GLY A 128 36.21 1.68 1.37
CA GLY A 128 36.31 2.86 2.23
C GLY A 128 35.21 2.95 3.31
N ARG A 129 34.34 1.94 3.42
CA ARG A 129 33.54 1.67 4.63
C ARG A 129 33.84 0.28 5.19
N SER A 130 35.11 -0.11 5.16
CA SER A 130 35.60 -0.85 6.32
C SER A 130 35.34 0.04 7.54
N ARG A 131 34.43 -0.45 8.36
CA ARG A 131 34.38 -0.20 9.80
C ARG A 131 35.81 -0.04 10.36
N GLU A 132 36.25 1.21 10.60
CA GLU A 132 37.33 1.69 11.49
C GLU A 132 37.55 3.20 11.18
N GLU A 133 37.56 4.21 12.06
CA GLU A 133 37.49 4.42 13.51
C GLU A 133 36.70 5.73 13.76
N ASP A 134 35.58 5.68 14.51
CA ASP A 134 35.32 6.74 15.48
C ASP A 134 35.97 6.26 16.78
N GLY A 135 36.77 7.10 17.42
CA GLY A 135 37.56 6.82 18.62
C GLY A 135 36.72 6.54 19.87
N GLY A 136 35.79 5.58 19.81
CA GLY A 136 34.98 5.10 20.89
C GLY A 136 35.18 3.59 21.05
N LYS A 137 35.77 3.19 22.17
CA LYS A 137 35.91 1.81 22.65
C LYS A 137 34.76 0.91 22.15
N PRO A 138 35.03 -0.34 21.71
CA PRO A 138 33.97 -1.22 21.23
C PRO A 138 32.92 -1.38 22.32
N LYS A 139 31.72 -0.84 22.07
CA LYS A 139 30.56 -1.01 22.95
C LYS A 139 30.39 -2.50 23.19
N SER A 140 30.50 -2.91 24.46
CA SER A 140 30.42 -4.30 24.86
C SER A 140 29.16 -4.95 24.29
N LYS A 141 29.17 -6.26 24.00
CA LYS A 141 27.97 -7.06 23.64
C LYS A 141 26.78 -6.76 24.57
N LYS A 142 27.05 -6.40 25.84
CA LYS A 142 26.07 -5.99 26.84
C LYS A 142 25.37 -4.66 26.54
N GLU A 143 26.05 -3.71 25.92
CA GLU A 143 25.56 -2.37 25.58
C GLU A 143 24.69 -2.39 24.31
N LEU A 144 25.06 -3.18 23.30
CA LEU A 144 24.22 -3.41 22.11
C LEU A 144 22.87 -4.05 22.48
N LEU A 145 22.86 -5.00 23.42
CA LEU A 145 21.62 -5.57 23.95
C LEU A 145 20.79 -4.55 24.76
N ALA A 146 21.44 -3.61 25.45
CA ALA A 146 20.76 -2.54 26.17
C ALA A 146 20.12 -1.53 25.21
N GLU A 147 20.84 -1.13 24.17
CA GLU A 147 20.37 -0.19 23.14
C GLU A 147 19.21 -0.79 22.32
N GLN A 148 19.26 -2.09 22.00
CA GLN A 148 18.12 -2.77 21.37
C GLN A 148 16.89 -2.86 22.30
N ARG A 149 17.09 -3.03 23.61
CA ARG A 149 16.01 -3.01 24.62
C ARG A 149 15.43 -1.61 24.79
N GLU A 150 16.26 -0.56 24.81
CA GLU A 150 15.81 0.82 24.87
C GLU A 150 15.07 1.24 23.60
N TYR A 151 15.56 0.84 22.43
CA TYR A 151 14.86 1.05 21.16
C TYR A 151 13.48 0.37 21.16
N LYS A 152 13.40 -0.88 21.60
CA LYS A 152 12.12 -1.60 21.77
C LYS A 152 11.20 -0.93 22.78
N LYS A 153 11.72 -0.45 23.92
CA LYS A 153 10.95 0.31 24.92
C LYS A 153 10.44 1.63 24.36
N LYS A 154 11.26 2.40 23.64
CA LYS A 154 10.88 3.68 23.02
C LYS A 154 9.80 3.48 21.95
N LYS A 155 9.91 2.42 21.14
CA LYS A 155 8.89 2.04 20.15
C LYS A 155 7.57 1.63 20.82
N ALA A 156 7.64 0.84 21.89
CA ALA A 156 6.46 0.45 22.67
C ALA A 156 5.80 1.66 23.35
N GLN A 157 6.57 2.55 23.96
CA GLN A 157 6.06 3.78 24.59
C GLN A 157 5.39 4.69 23.57
N LYS A 158 6.00 4.91 22.39
CA LYS A 158 5.39 5.71 21.33
C LYS A 158 4.07 5.10 20.83
N LYS A 159 3.99 3.76 20.75
CA LYS A 159 2.75 3.06 20.39
C LYS A 159 1.67 3.23 21.47
N VAL A 160 2.03 3.07 22.74
CA VAL A 160 1.10 3.27 23.87
C VAL A 160 0.62 4.71 23.93
N GLN A 161 1.49 5.69 23.70
CA GLN A 161 1.12 7.10 23.67
C GLN A 161 0.13 7.41 22.54
N ARG A 162 0.39 6.92 21.32
CA ARG A 162 -0.54 7.07 20.18
C ARG A 162 -1.90 6.42 20.48
N MET A 163 -1.92 5.24 21.10
CA MET A 163 -3.18 4.58 21.48
C MET A 163 -3.94 5.35 22.57
N LYS A 164 -3.21 5.90 23.55
CA LYS A 164 -3.78 6.71 24.63
C LYS A 164 -4.35 8.03 24.10
N GLU A 165 -3.66 8.68 23.17
CA GLU A 165 -4.13 9.89 22.51
C GLU A 165 -5.43 9.63 21.74
N LEU A 166 -5.47 8.55 20.95
CA LEU A 166 -6.68 8.13 20.22
C LEU A 166 -7.86 7.79 21.16
N GLU A 167 -7.57 7.24 22.34
CA GLU A 167 -8.56 6.96 23.38
C GLU A 167 -9.05 8.22 24.09
N GLN A 168 -8.15 9.17 24.36
CA GLN A 168 -8.51 10.48 24.90
C GLN A 168 -9.39 11.25 23.93
N GLU A 169 -9.05 11.27 22.64
CA GLU A 169 -9.92 11.87 21.62
C GLU A 169 -11.32 11.24 21.63
N ARG A 170 -11.40 9.91 21.73
CA ARG A 170 -12.69 9.21 21.82
C ARG A 170 -13.48 9.60 23.08
N GLU A 171 -12.82 9.68 24.22
CA GLU A 171 -13.46 10.04 25.49
C GLU A 171 -13.84 11.54 25.54
N ASP A 172 -13.07 12.40 24.88
CA ASP A 172 -13.39 13.82 24.70
C ASP A 172 -14.59 14.00 23.78
N GLN A 173 -14.68 13.26 22.67
CA GLN A 173 -15.85 13.25 21.80
C GLN A 173 -17.09 12.73 22.55
N LYS A 174 -16.93 11.66 23.34
CA LYS A 174 -18.00 11.14 24.21
C LYS A 174 -18.42 12.15 25.27
N SER A 175 -17.47 12.80 25.94
CA SER A 175 -17.73 13.84 26.95
C SER A 175 -18.41 15.06 26.33
N LYS A 176 -17.97 15.50 25.15
CA LYS A 176 -18.57 16.59 24.39
C LYS A 176 -20.00 16.25 23.95
N TRP A 177 -20.24 15.02 23.52
CA TRP A 177 -21.58 14.53 23.22
C TRP A 177 -22.46 14.45 24.46
N GLN A 178 -21.94 13.95 25.60
CA GLN A 178 -22.65 13.94 26.87
C GLN A 178 -22.98 15.35 27.37
N GLN A 179 -22.07 16.32 27.20
CA GLN A 179 -22.32 17.72 27.53
C GLN A 179 -23.39 18.34 26.63
N PHE A 180 -23.36 18.06 25.32
CA PHE A 180 -24.43 18.44 24.39
C PHE A 180 -25.78 17.86 24.82
N ASN A 181 -25.80 16.57 25.17
CA ASN A 181 -26.98 15.86 25.64
C ASN A 181 -27.53 16.46 26.95
N ASN A 182 -26.68 16.63 27.96
CA ASN A 182 -27.06 17.21 29.25
C ASN A 182 -27.50 18.67 29.10
N LYS A 183 -26.88 19.45 28.22
CA LYS A 183 -27.28 20.84 27.94
C LYS A 183 -28.62 20.92 27.20
N ALA A 184 -28.91 19.95 26.33
CA ALA A 184 -30.20 19.82 25.66
C ALA A 184 -31.33 19.40 26.61
N TYR A 185 -31.05 18.54 27.60
CA TYR A 185 -32.05 18.08 28.57
C TYR A 185 -32.19 18.96 29.84
N SER A 186 -31.20 19.80 30.15
CA SER A 186 -31.22 20.68 31.34
C SER A 186 -32.07 21.93 31.17
N LYS A 187 -32.31 22.41 29.94
CA LYS A 187 -33.16 23.57 29.68
C LYS A 187 -34.51 23.11 29.12
N ASN A 188 -35.47 22.96 30.02
CA ASN A 188 -36.89 22.70 29.77
C ASN A 188 -37.23 21.32 29.15
N LYS A 189 -37.73 20.39 29.98
CA LYS A 189 -39.11 19.86 29.89
C LYS A 189 -39.34 18.69 30.85
N LYS A 190 -40.30 18.90 31.75
CA LYS A 190 -41.04 17.87 32.48
C LYS A 190 -41.76 16.99 31.43
N GLY A 191 -41.35 15.73 31.26
CA GLY A 191 -42.11 14.75 30.45
C GLY A 191 -41.37 13.88 29.42
N GLN A 192 -40.03 13.92 29.29
CA GLN A 192 -39.31 13.00 28.39
C GLN A 192 -38.81 11.74 29.10
N VAL A 193 -39.07 10.59 28.47
CA VAL A 193 -38.73 9.23 28.97
C VAL A 193 -37.21 9.05 29.02
N LYS A 194 -36.69 8.70 30.21
CA LYS A 194 -35.26 8.71 30.55
C LYS A 194 -34.39 7.66 29.84
N ARG A 195 -34.95 6.70 29.08
CA ARG A 195 -34.16 5.66 28.38
C ARG A 195 -34.69 5.43 26.97
N SER A 196 -33.78 5.41 25.99
CA SER A 196 -34.09 5.15 24.59
C SER A 196 -34.64 3.73 24.43
N ILE A 197 -35.72 3.57 23.66
CA ILE A 197 -36.31 2.28 23.30
C ILE A 197 -35.40 1.41 22.41
N PHE A 198 -34.27 1.97 21.95
CA PHE A 198 -33.25 1.28 21.16
C PHE A 198 -31.89 1.19 21.89
N ALA A 199 -31.85 1.48 23.19
CA ALA A 199 -30.61 1.34 23.96
C ALA A 199 -30.21 -0.13 24.08
N SER A 200 -28.93 -0.44 23.85
CA SER A 200 -28.40 -1.78 24.08
C SER A 200 -28.64 -2.20 25.52
N PRO A 201 -29.25 -3.36 25.76
CA PRO A 201 -29.52 -3.86 27.10
C PRO A 201 -28.21 -4.21 27.82
N GLU A 202 -28.21 -4.04 29.14
CA GLU A 202 -27.05 -4.32 30.01
C GLU A 202 -26.84 -5.84 30.24
N SER A 203 -27.74 -6.68 29.73
CA SER A 203 -27.72 -8.14 29.85
C SER A 203 -27.35 -8.80 28.52
N VAL A 204 -26.48 -9.81 28.58
CA VAL A 204 -25.92 -10.55 27.44
C VAL A 204 -26.99 -11.20 26.54
N ASN A 205 -28.19 -11.45 27.08
CA ASN A 205 -29.30 -12.08 26.34
C ASN A 205 -30.38 -11.09 25.87
N GLY A 206 -30.21 -9.78 26.08
CA GLY A 206 -31.25 -8.81 25.73
C GLY A 206 -31.32 -8.54 24.22
N LYS A 207 -32.50 -8.70 23.61
CA LYS A 207 -32.77 -8.31 22.22
C LYS A 207 -33.35 -6.89 22.17
N VAL A 208 -32.84 -6.07 21.26
CA VAL A 208 -33.33 -4.70 20.99
C VAL A 208 -34.44 -4.73 19.94
N GLY A 209 -35.59 -4.11 20.24
CA GLY A 209 -36.73 -4.05 19.32
C GLY A 209 -37.84 -3.10 19.79
N VAL A 210 -38.68 -2.66 18.86
CA VAL A 210 -39.79 -1.72 19.14
C VAL A 210 -40.79 -2.38 20.09
N GLY A 211 -40.88 -1.84 21.32
CA GLY A 211 -41.79 -2.32 22.36
C GLY A 211 -41.10 -2.82 23.65
N THR A 212 -39.79 -3.04 23.64
CA THR A 212 -39.07 -3.61 24.79
C THR A 212 -38.53 -2.55 25.74
N CYS A 213 -39.30 -1.48 26.03
CA CYS A 213 -38.91 -0.46 27.01
C CYS A 213 -38.73 -1.08 28.42
N GLY A 214 -37.54 -1.61 28.70
CA GLY A 214 -37.13 -2.10 30.02
C GLY A 214 -37.89 -3.32 30.55
N ILE A 215 -38.62 -4.05 29.72
CA ILE A 215 -39.45 -5.19 30.13
C ILE A 215 -39.03 -6.40 29.27
N ALA A 216 -37.92 -7.03 29.63
CA ALA A 216 -37.38 -8.17 28.87
C ALA A 216 -38.25 -9.44 29.00
N ASP A 217 -39.15 -9.52 29.99
CA ASP A 217 -39.79 -10.78 30.39
C ASP A 217 -41.34 -10.79 30.32
N LYS A 218 -41.99 -9.77 29.73
CA LYS A 218 -43.47 -9.80 29.55
C LYS A 218 -43.84 -10.08 28.09
N PRO A 219 -44.81 -10.97 27.83
CA PRO A 219 -45.28 -11.20 26.46
C PRO A 219 -45.96 -9.95 25.89
N MET A 220 -45.94 -9.85 24.56
CA MET A 220 -46.57 -8.77 23.80
C MET A 220 -48.06 -8.62 24.16
N THR A 221 -48.55 -7.38 24.25
CA THR A 221 -49.91 -7.06 24.72
C THR A 221 -50.98 -7.88 24.00
N GLN A 222 -51.79 -8.62 24.75
CA GLN A 222 -52.91 -9.39 24.19
C GLN A 222 -54.06 -8.46 23.77
N TYR A 223 -54.58 -8.69 22.57
CA TYR A 223 -55.75 -8.01 22.03
C TYR A 223 -57.01 -8.49 22.74
N ASN A 224 -57.72 -7.59 23.41
CA ASN A 224 -59.04 -7.88 23.98
C ASN A 224 -60.12 -7.45 22.99
N ASP A 225 -60.82 -8.42 22.41
CA ASP A 225 -61.93 -8.20 21.49
C ASP A 225 -63.10 -7.46 22.20
N THR A 226 -63.52 -6.35 21.61
CA THR A 226 -64.58 -5.46 22.13
C THR A 226 -65.96 -5.81 21.59
N SER A 227 -66.12 -6.95 20.90
CA SER A 227 -67.39 -7.46 20.34
C SER A 227 -68.57 -7.54 21.34
N LYS A 228 -68.30 -7.44 22.65
CA LYS A 228 -69.29 -7.51 23.74
C LYS A 228 -70.16 -6.26 23.92
N TYR A 229 -69.82 -5.12 23.30
CA TYR A 229 -70.49 -3.84 23.55
C TYR A 229 -71.41 -3.34 22.43
N ASN A 230 -71.56 -4.06 21.31
CA ASN A 230 -72.46 -3.68 20.22
C ASN A 230 -73.85 -4.32 20.35
N VAL A 231 -74.59 -3.99 21.41
CA VAL A 231 -76.04 -4.24 21.45
C VAL A 231 -76.73 -3.00 20.85
N ARG A 232 -76.97 -3.02 19.53
CA ARG A 232 -77.77 -2.01 18.83
C ARG A 232 -79.20 -2.04 19.39
N HIS A 233 -79.63 -0.95 20.01
CA HIS A 233 -81.03 -0.71 20.30
C HIS A 233 -81.77 -0.47 18.97
N LEU A 234 -82.65 -1.40 18.59
CA LEU A 234 -83.61 -1.19 17.50
C LEU A 234 -84.67 -0.17 17.95
N MET A 235 -84.98 0.82 17.12
CA MET A 235 -86.25 1.54 17.18
C MET A 235 -87.09 1.12 15.96
N PRO A 236 -88.35 0.67 16.14
CA PRO A 236 -89.31 0.56 15.04
C PRO A 236 -89.85 1.94 14.64
N GLN A 237 -90.25 2.05 13.37
CA GLN A 237 -90.87 3.21 12.70
C GLN A 237 -92.23 3.58 13.30
#